data_AF-A0A4P8SS71-F1
#
_entry.id   AF-A0A4P8SS71-F1
#
_cell.length_a   1.000
_cell.length_b   1.000
_cell.length_c   1.000
_cell.angle_alpha   90.00
_cell.angle_beta   90.00
_cell.angle_gamma   90.00
#
_symmetry.space_group_name_H-M   'P 1'
#
loop_
_entity.id
_entity.type
_entity.pdbx_description
1 polymer ?
#
loop_
_entity_poly.entity_id
_entity_poly.type
_entity_poly.pdbx_seq_one_letter_code
_entity_poly.pdbx_strand_id
1 'polypeptide(L)'
;MQLPEEGFMDHKTVDERDTEWETATPRLRAFFWTNGRSHLDCVEISGATIRDASTWARDEAERRGAKLQLAILSADEAGLPGLIWLTDGGGADA
;
A
#
# COMPACT_ATOMS: atom_id res chain seq x y z
N MET A 1 35.93 5.12 -8.58
CA MET A 1 34.48 4.94 -8.81
C MET A 1 33.91 4.49 -7.48
N GLN A 2 33.31 5.41 -6.73
CA GLN A 2 32.70 5.15 -5.42
C GLN A 2 31.38 4.41 -5.67
N LEU A 3 31.20 3.22 -5.10
CA LEU A 3 29.88 2.57 -5.08
C LEU A 3 28.92 3.42 -4.23
N PRO A 4 27.63 3.53 -4.59
CA PRO A 4 26.66 4.26 -3.76
C PRO A 4 26.59 3.62 -2.38
N GLU A 5 26.62 4.45 -1.34
CA GLU A 5 26.50 4.01 0.04
C GLU A 5 25.15 3.31 0.22
N GLU A 6 25.17 2.05 0.64
CA GLU A 6 23.97 1.28 0.92
C GLU A 6 23.12 2.05 1.93
N GLY A 7 21.84 2.25 1.61
CA GLY A 7 20.94 3.06 2.44
C GLY A 7 20.86 2.49 3.86
N PHE A 8 21.35 3.25 4.84
CA PHE A 8 21.26 2.88 6.25
C PHE A 8 19.79 2.77 6.65
N MET A 9 19.37 1.59 7.09
CA MET A 9 18.06 1.37 7.69
C MET A 9 18.06 1.88 9.13
N ASP A 10 17.17 2.83 9.45
CA ASP A 10 16.92 3.25 10.83
C ASP A 10 15.90 2.30 11.49
N HIS A 11 16.08 2.02 12.78
CA HIS A 11 15.18 1.18 13.57
C HIS A 11 15.02 1.71 15.00
N LYS A 12 13.80 1.60 15.54
CA LYS A 12 13.49 1.90 16.94
C LYS A 12 12.65 0.78 17.55
N THR A 13 12.88 0.47 18.82
CA THR A 13 11.95 -0.36 19.60
C THR A 13 10.73 0.47 19.96
N VAL A 14 9.55 -0.05 19.72
CA VAL A 14 8.25 0.57 20.03
C VAL A 14 7.52 -0.24 21.09
N ASP A 15 6.83 0.44 22.02
CA ASP A 15 5.94 -0.18 23.00
C ASP A 15 4.64 -0.59 22.30
N GLU A 16 4.22 -1.85 22.43
CA GLU A 16 3.01 -2.36 21.79
C GLU A 16 1.72 -1.71 22.31
N ARG A 17 1.78 -1.01 23.44
CA ARG A 17 0.65 -0.35 24.10
C ARG A 17 0.53 1.13 23.73
N ASP A 18 1.53 1.67 23.06
CA ASP A 18 1.41 2.97 22.42
C ASP A 18 0.41 2.82 21.27
N THR A 19 -0.79 3.38 21.41
CA THR A 19 -1.81 3.36 20.36
C THR A 19 -1.87 4.70 19.62
N GLU A 20 -0.99 5.66 19.93
CA GLU A 20 -1.03 7.01 19.34
C GLU A 20 -0.70 7.01 17.84
N TRP A 21 -0.06 5.94 17.34
CA TRP A 21 0.26 5.74 15.93
C TRP A 21 -0.78 4.89 15.18
N GLU A 22 -1.74 4.27 15.87
CA GLU A 22 -2.70 3.36 15.24
C GLU A 22 -3.80 4.15 14.51
N THR A 23 -3.78 4.09 13.18
CA THR A 23 -4.91 4.57 12.36
C THR A 23 -5.80 3.40 11.99
N ALA A 24 -6.99 3.33 12.60
CA ALA A 24 -7.95 2.25 12.35
C ALA A 24 -8.52 2.24 10.91
N THR A 25 -8.54 3.40 10.24
CA THR A 25 -9.08 3.57 8.89
C THR A 25 -8.15 4.44 8.03
N PRO A 26 -7.03 3.88 7.52
CA PRO A 26 -6.12 4.63 6.68
C PRO A 26 -6.78 5.01 5.35
N ARG A 27 -6.31 6.10 4.75
CA ARG A 27 -6.63 6.38 3.34
C ARG A 27 -5.80 5.45 2.47
N LEU A 28 -6.45 4.76 1.55
CA LEU A 28 -5.83 3.78 0.67
C LEU A 28 -6.09 4.15 -0.79
N ARG A 29 -5.27 3.66 -1.70
CA ARG A 29 -5.50 3.77 -3.14
C ARG A 29 -5.22 2.46 -3.84
N ALA A 30 -6.22 1.96 -4.55
CA ALA A 30 -6.14 0.79 -5.39
C ALA A 30 -5.84 1.20 -6.83
N PHE A 31 -4.95 0.46 -7.46
CA PHE A 31 -4.49 0.64 -8.83
C PHE A 31 -4.80 -0.63 -9.61
N PHE A 32 -5.57 -0.51 -10.68
CA PHE A 32 -6.00 -1.63 -11.51
C PHE A 32 -5.38 -1.54 -12.91
N TRP A 33 -4.64 -2.57 -13.29
CA TRP A 33 -3.99 -2.70 -14.59
C TRP A 33 -4.70 -3.76 -15.42
N THR A 34 -5.50 -3.35 -16.41
CA THR A 34 -6.13 -4.28 -17.36
C THR A 34 -5.18 -4.59 -18.51
N ASN A 35 -4.90 -5.88 -18.75
CA ASN A 35 -4.05 -6.29 -19.88
C ASN A 35 -4.65 -5.81 -21.21
N GLY A 36 -3.83 -5.20 -22.06
CA GLY A 36 -4.23 -4.73 -23.40
C GLY A 36 -4.75 -3.29 -23.47
N ARG A 37 -4.83 -2.57 -22.34
CA ARG A 37 -5.03 -1.11 -22.31
C ARG A 37 -3.85 -0.46 -21.60
N SER A 38 -3.39 0.67 -22.13
CA SER A 38 -2.43 1.56 -21.44
C SER A 38 -3.08 2.37 -20.30
N HIS A 39 -4.29 1.99 -19.89
CA HIS A 39 -5.08 2.73 -18.92
C HIS A 39 -4.92 2.12 -17.53
N LEU A 40 -4.57 2.98 -16.57
CA LEU A 40 -4.48 2.68 -15.16
C LEU A 40 -5.71 3.28 -14.48
N ASP A 41 -6.58 2.43 -13.93
CA ASP A 41 -7.69 2.89 -13.11
C ASP A 41 -7.23 3.02 -11.66
N CYS A 42 -7.46 4.18 -11.06
CA CYS A 42 -7.11 4.47 -9.67
C CYS A 42 -8.39 4.75 -8.86
N VAL A 43 -8.55 4.08 -7.72
CA VAL A 43 -9.67 4.30 -6.80
C VAL A 43 -9.13 4.61 -5.41
N GLU A 44 -9.55 5.73 -4.84
CA GLU A 44 -9.28 6.06 -3.45
C GLU A 44 -10.32 5.41 -2.52
N ILE A 45 -9.84 4.82 -1.43
CA ILE A 45 -10.64 4.09 -0.45
C ILE A 45 -10.43 4.78 0.91
N SER A 46 -11.52 5.05 1.61
CA SER A 46 -11.51 5.68 2.94
C SER A 46 -12.58 5.05 3.82
N GLY A 47 -12.45 5.19 5.14
CA GLY A 47 -13.42 4.64 6.10
C GLY A 47 -13.47 3.12 6.17
N ALA A 48 -12.47 2.43 5.61
CA ALA A 48 -12.36 0.97 5.63
C ALA A 48 -11.09 0.54 6.36
N THR A 49 -11.12 -0.63 6.99
CA THR A 49 -9.91 -1.28 7.47
C THR A 49 -9.05 -1.73 6.28
N ILE A 50 -7.75 -1.94 6.49
CA ILE A 50 -6.86 -2.50 5.44
C ILE A 50 -7.39 -3.85 4.95
N ARG A 51 -7.94 -4.68 5.85
CA ARG A 51 -8.52 -5.98 5.51
C ARG A 51 -9.70 -5.83 4.56
N ASP A 52 -10.68 -5.01 4.92
CA ASP A 52 -11.89 -4.83 4.12
C ASP A 52 -11.58 -4.21 2.76
N ALA A 53 -10.71 -3.20 2.74
CA ALA A 53 -10.25 -2.58 1.51
C ALA A 53 -9.48 -3.56 0.60
N SER A 54 -8.65 -4.43 1.18
CA SER A 54 -7.91 -5.45 0.43
C SER A 54 -8.84 -6.51 -0.15
N THR A 55 -9.83 -6.97 0.62
CA THR A 55 -10.84 -7.92 0.14
C THR A 55 -11.62 -7.31 -1.02
N TRP A 56 -12.18 -6.11 -0.84
CA TRP A 56 -12.91 -5.40 -1.89
C TRP A 56 -12.06 -5.19 -3.15
N ALA A 57 -10.82 -4.75 -2.99
CA ALA A 57 -9.94 -4.47 -4.13
C ALA A 57 -9.58 -5.73 -4.92
N ARG A 58 -9.44 -6.88 -4.25
CA ARG A 58 -9.22 -8.18 -4.92
C ARG A 58 -10.45 -8.61 -5.72
N ASP A 59 -11.64 -8.60 -5.10
CA ASP A 59 -12.89 -8.95 -5.77
C ASP A 59 -13.12 -8.06 -7.00
N GLU A 60 -12.81 -6.77 -6.87
CA GLU A 60 -12.93 -5.80 -7.95
C GLU A 60 -11.90 -6.03 -9.07
N ALA A 61 -10.67 -6.40 -8.74
CA ALA A 61 -9.64 -6.73 -9.71
C ALA A 61 -10.01 -7.99 -10.51
N GLU A 62 -10.53 -9.03 -9.83
CA GLU A 62 -11.04 -10.24 -10.46
C GLU A 62 -12.19 -9.93 -11.42
N ARG A 63 -13.18 -9.15 -10.96
CA ARG A 63 -14.32 -8.72 -11.78
C ARG A 63 -13.88 -7.96 -13.04
N ARG A 64 -12.78 -7.21 -12.96
CA ARG A 64 -12.21 -6.43 -14.08
C ARG A 64 -11.24 -7.23 -14.96
N GLY A 65 -10.82 -8.42 -14.54
CA GLY A 65 -9.68 -9.13 -15.15
C GLY A 65 -8.39 -8.28 -15.11
N ALA A 66 -8.19 -7.53 -14.03
CA ALA A 66 -7.08 -6.59 -13.86
C ALA A 66 -6.07 -7.10 -12.82
N LYS A 67 -4.81 -6.67 -12.94
CA LYS A 67 -3.84 -6.79 -11.84
C LYS A 67 -4.06 -5.67 -10.84
N LEU A 68 -3.93 -5.99 -9.56
CA LEU A 68 -4.11 -5.06 -8.45
C LEU A 68 -2.76 -4.63 -7.86
N GLN A 69 -2.63 -3.35 -7.53
CA GLN A 69 -1.69 -2.85 -6.52
C GLN A 69 -2.44 -1.97 -5.52
N LEU A 70 -2.11 -2.06 -4.24
CA LEU A 70 -2.71 -1.27 -3.18
C LEU A 70 -1.63 -0.46 -2.47
N ALA A 71 -1.93 0.79 -2.12
CA ALA A 71 -1.03 1.65 -1.36
C ALA A 71 -1.78 2.36 -0.23
N ILE A 72 -1.10 2.60 0.89
CA ILE A 72 -1.53 3.55 1.92
C ILE A 72 -1.09 4.95 1.47
N LEU A 73 -2.02 5.89 1.54
CA LEU A 73 -1.71 7.30 1.39
C LEU A 73 -1.12 7.78 2.71
N SER A 74 0.16 8.13 2.66
CA SER A 74 0.87 8.78 3.76
C SER A 74 1.05 10.26 3.45
N ALA A 75 1.32 11.07 4.46
CA ALA A 75 1.88 12.40 4.30
C ALA A 75 3.18 12.46 5.10
N ASP A 76 4.22 13.07 4.53
CA ASP A 76 5.44 13.34 5.29
C ASP A 76 5.22 14.46 6.34
N GLU A 77 6.26 14.78 7.11
CA GLU A 77 6.20 15.85 8.13
C GLU A 77 5.88 17.23 7.53
N ALA A 78 6.15 17.44 6.23
CA ALA A 78 5.82 18.65 5.50
C ALA A 78 4.40 18.62 4.87
N GLY A 79 3.64 17.55 5.06
CA GLY A 79 2.30 17.35 4.50
C GLY A 79 2.29 16.94 3.03
N LEU A 80 3.43 16.57 2.44
CA LEU A 80 3.50 16.12 1.06
C LEU A 80 2.99 14.67 0.94
N PRO A 81 2.10 14.39 -0.03
CA PRO A 81 1.51 13.07 -0.17
C PRO A 81 2.55 12.05 -0.65
N GLY A 82 2.61 10.92 0.06
CA GLY A 82 3.40 9.74 -0.27
C GLY A 82 2.53 8.49 -0.44
N LEU A 83 3.09 7.48 -1.09
CA LEU A 83 2.48 6.16 -1.23
C LEU A 83 3.35 5.11 -0.56
N ILE A 84 2.78 4.38 0.38
CA ILE A 84 3.39 3.18 0.97
C ILE A 84 2.75 1.99 0.28
N TRP A 85 3.51 1.32 -0.59
CA TRP A 85 3.02 0.18 -1.36
C TRP A 85 2.84 -1.05 -0.46
N LEU A 86 1.65 -1.64 -0.52
CA LEU A 86 1.35 -2.90 0.12
C LEU A 86 1.72 -4.01 -0.86
N THR A 87 2.85 -4.66 -0.62
CA THR A 87 3.20 -5.90 -1.34
C THR A 87 2.58 -7.06 -0.59
N ASP A 88 2.02 -8.03 -1.33
CA ASP A 88 1.84 -9.34 -0.74
C ASP A 88 3.24 -9.88 -0.39
N GLY A 89 3.42 -10.32 0.85
CA GLY A 89 4.60 -11.09 1.22
C GLY A 89 4.52 -12.40 0.45
N GLY A 90 4.99 -12.41 -0.79
CA GLY A 90 5.02 -13.56 -1.67
C GLY A 90 5.94 -14.63 -1.09
N GLY A 91 5.44 -15.40 -0.12
CA GLY A 91 5.90 -16.74 0.14
C GLY A 91 5.42 -17.61 -1.01
N ALA A 92 6.18 -17.64 -2.10
CA ALA A 92 6.27 -18.85 -2.87
C ALA A 92 6.97 -19.87 -1.96
N ASP A 93 6.21 -20.80 -1.41
CA ASP A 93 6.56 -22.22 -1.39
C ASP A 93 5.33 -23.02 -0.93
N ALA A 94 4.81 -23.75 -1.92
CA ALA A 94 3.89 -24.87 -1.79
C ALA A 94 4.69 -26.17 -1.61
#